data_AF-A0A7S2UQJ2-F1
#
_entry.id   AF-A0A7S2UQJ2-F1
#
_cell.length_a   1.000
_cell.length_b   1.000
_cell.length_c   1.000
_cell.angle_alpha   90.00
_cell.angle_beta   90.00
_cell.angle_gamma   90.00
#
_symmetry.space_group_name_H-M   'P 1'
#
loop_
_entity.id
_entity.type
_entity.pdbx_description
1 polymer ?
#
loop_
_entity_poly.entity_id
_entity_poly.type
_entity_poly.pdbx_seq_one_letter_code
_entity_poly.pdbx_strand_id
1 'polypeptide(L)'
;RAIQTPTRGIGGVALEEFNTYCELVEEHHSQTVGHLSQPPPSPLDVLLSLSSRETIPDNGNGMPPPGDAMSTRAINRFIPFSSQMRNLRSSAKRETVSGLLSTIIDTLDLKTHFDSISKTSGEFEDRWGNVMELCQASERYSDDGPAAAVISNNEDASNAADMEGSTENVDKSTIIETPLGNFLDDVALLTDMGDNSDLNNSPALVTNLMT
;
A
#
# COMPACT_ATOMS: atom_id res chain seq x y z
N ARG A 1 17.22 16.04 1.05
CA ARG A 1 16.57 17.35 0.83
C ARG A 1 15.23 17.29 1.53
N ALA A 2 14.97 18.12 2.54
CA ALA A 2 13.69 18.16 3.23
C ALA A 2 12.61 18.52 2.20
N ILE A 3 11.69 17.58 1.93
CA ILE A 3 10.52 17.82 1.10
C ILE A 3 9.67 18.81 1.89
N GLN A 4 9.69 20.08 1.46
CA GLN A 4 8.85 21.09 2.06
C GLN A 4 7.41 20.68 1.80
N THR A 5 6.70 20.27 2.85
CA THR A 5 5.32 19.83 2.76
C THR A 5 4.49 20.97 2.16
N PRO A 6 3.58 20.69 1.23
CA PRO A 6 2.73 21.72 0.64
C PRO A 6 2.05 22.54 1.73
N THR A 7 1.98 23.87 1.55
CA THR A 7 1.30 24.79 2.50
C THR A 7 -0.20 24.49 2.64
N ARG A 8 -0.75 23.72 1.69
CA ARG A 8 -2.12 23.18 1.70
C ARG A 8 -2.04 21.66 1.86
N GLY A 9 -2.32 21.18 3.06
CA GLY A 9 -2.33 19.75 3.39
C GLY A 9 -2.72 19.49 4.83
N ILE A 10 -2.59 18.23 5.26
CA ILE A 10 -2.65 17.83 6.66
C ILE A 10 -1.36 18.35 7.30
N GLY A 11 -1.46 19.45 8.05
CA GLY A 11 -0.32 20.04 8.76
C GLY A 11 0.05 19.26 10.01
N GLY A 12 1.24 19.50 10.55
CA GLY A 12 1.78 18.78 11.73
C GLY A 12 0.83 18.74 12.92
N VAL A 13 0.21 19.87 13.27
CA VAL A 13 -0.77 19.93 14.37
C VAL A 13 -1.98 19.00 14.13
N ALA A 14 -2.50 18.95 12.90
CA ALA A 14 -3.62 18.07 12.60
C ALA A 14 -3.20 16.59 12.67
N LEU A 15 -1.97 16.27 12.27
CA LEU A 15 -1.42 14.92 12.39
C LEU A 15 -1.21 14.50 13.85
N GLU A 16 -0.72 15.41 14.70
CA GLU A 16 -0.62 15.18 16.14
C GLU A 16 -2.00 14.95 16.76
N GLU A 17 -3.00 15.78 16.44
CA GLU A 17 -4.40 15.56 16.87
C GLU A 17 -4.94 14.20 16.43
N PHE A 18 -4.62 13.76 15.20
CA PHE A 18 -5.02 12.43 14.72
C PHE A 18 -4.32 11.30 15.47
N ASN A 19 -3.03 11.43 15.79
CA ASN A 19 -2.30 10.43 16.58
C ASN A 19 -2.89 10.32 17.99
N THR A 20 -3.19 11.44 18.64
CA THR A 20 -3.89 11.46 19.93
C THR A 20 -5.25 10.77 19.84
N TYR A 21 -5.98 10.96 18.74
CA TYR A 21 -7.24 10.25 18.52
C TYR A 21 -7.04 8.73 18.35
N CYS A 22 -6.00 8.29 17.64
CA CYS A 22 -5.66 6.87 17.55
C CYS A 22 -5.37 6.27 18.93
N GLU A 23 -4.61 6.96 19.78
CA GLU A 23 -4.32 6.55 21.15
C GLU A 23 -5.61 6.43 21.98
N LEU A 24 -6.52 7.41 21.87
CA LEU A 24 -7.82 7.38 22.53
C LEU A 24 -8.67 6.18 22.08
N VAL A 25 -8.66 5.86 20.78
CA VAL A 25 -9.37 4.70 20.24
C VAL A 25 -8.77 3.39 20.76
N GLU A 26 -7.44 3.29 20.84
CA GLU A 26 -6.74 2.13 21.36
C GLU A 26 -7.02 1.92 22.86
N GLU A 27 -7.00 3.00 23.65
CA GLU A 27 -7.35 2.98 25.07
C GLU A 27 -8.82 2.53 25.25
N HIS A 28 -9.74 3.13 24.50
CA HIS A 28 -11.16 2.76 24.54
C HIS A 28 -11.38 1.29 24.13
N HIS A 29 -10.67 0.81 23.11
CA HIS A 29 -10.70 -0.59 22.69
C HIS A 29 -10.22 -1.52 23.82
N SER A 30 -9.10 -1.17 24.47
CA SER A 30 -8.54 -1.93 25.60
C SER A 30 -9.49 -2.01 26.80
N GLN A 31 -10.21 -0.93 27.08
CA GLN A 31 -11.17 -0.85 28.19
C GLN A 31 -12.50 -1.55 27.88
N THR A 32 -12.98 -1.46 26.63
CA THR A 32 -14.33 -1.92 26.25
C THR A 32 -14.35 -3.37 25.78
N VAL A 33 -13.35 -3.79 25.02
CA VAL A 33 -13.32 -5.10 24.32
C VAL A 33 -12.61 -6.18 25.13
N GLY A 34 -11.92 -5.81 26.22
CA GLY A 34 -11.39 -6.68 27.28
C GLY A 34 -11.02 -8.11 26.86
N HIS A 35 -9.74 -8.39 26.59
CA HIS A 35 -9.18 -9.73 26.32
C HIS A 35 -9.83 -10.58 25.21
N LEU A 36 -10.89 -10.13 24.53
CA LEU A 36 -11.36 -10.76 23.31
C LEU A 36 -10.26 -10.62 22.26
N SER A 37 -9.91 -11.73 21.61
CA SER A 37 -8.71 -11.97 20.81
C SER A 37 -8.55 -11.12 19.54
N GLN A 38 -9.23 -9.98 19.44
CA GLN A 38 -9.11 -9.07 18.30
C GLN A 38 -8.00 -8.05 18.54
N PRO A 39 -7.10 -7.85 17.57
CA PRO A 39 -6.07 -6.83 17.67
C PRO A 39 -6.73 -5.43 17.69
N PRO A 40 -6.08 -4.44 18.32
CA PRO A 40 -6.55 -3.06 18.27
C PRO A 40 -6.63 -2.58 16.81
N PRO A 41 -7.54 -1.65 16.51
CA PRO A 41 -7.68 -1.11 15.16
C PRO A 41 -6.38 -0.41 14.74
N SER A 42 -5.94 -0.66 13.50
CA SER A 42 -4.76 0.02 12.98
C SER A 42 -5.05 1.51 12.75
N PRO A 43 -4.02 2.40 12.71
CA PRO A 43 -4.22 3.80 12.34
C PRO A 43 -4.93 3.99 10.99
N LEU A 44 -4.74 3.06 10.04
CA LEU A 44 -5.46 3.09 8.77
C LEU A 44 -6.96 2.79 8.97
N ASP A 45 -7.31 1.84 9.84
CA ASP A 45 -8.73 1.56 10.14
C ASP A 45 -9.39 2.74 10.86
N VAL A 46 -8.67 3.40 11.76
CA VAL A 46 -9.12 4.66 12.41
C VAL A 46 -9.29 5.77 11.37
N LEU A 47 -8.30 5.97 10.48
CA LEU A 47 -8.40 6.95 9.40
C LEU A 47 -9.63 6.68 8.53
N LEU A 48 -9.81 5.42 8.13
CA LEU A 48 -10.92 5.02 7.27
C LEU A 48 -12.25 5.10 7.99
N SER A 49 -12.35 5.07 9.32
CA SER A 49 -13.63 5.26 10.01
C SER A 49 -14.17 6.69 9.85
N LEU A 50 -13.29 7.69 9.71
CA LEU A 50 -13.66 9.12 9.64
C LEU A 50 -14.59 9.48 8.48
N SER A 51 -14.55 8.74 7.37
CA SER A 51 -15.41 9.00 6.21
C SER A 51 -16.60 8.05 6.10
N SER A 52 -16.83 7.17 7.10
CA SER A 52 -17.91 6.16 7.05
C SER A 52 -19.25 6.84 7.33
N ARG A 53 -20.14 6.84 6.33
CA ARG A 53 -21.46 7.49 6.41
C ARG A 53 -22.45 6.76 7.34
N GLU A 54 -22.06 5.62 7.93
CA GLU A 54 -22.88 4.82 8.86
C GLU A 54 -22.76 5.23 10.34
N THR A 55 -22.06 6.32 10.70
CA THR A 55 -21.82 6.62 12.13
C THR A 55 -21.77 8.12 12.44
N ILE A 56 -22.86 8.82 12.15
CA ILE A 56 -23.34 9.95 12.96
C ILE A 56 -24.86 9.81 13.06
N PRO A 57 -25.33 8.74 13.72
CA PRO A 57 -25.85 8.91 15.08
C PRO A 57 -25.53 7.72 16.00
N ASP A 58 -25.04 7.94 17.22
CA ASP A 58 -24.77 6.91 18.26
C ASP A 58 -23.96 5.69 17.77
N ASN A 59 -22.63 5.78 17.77
CA ASN A 59 -21.78 4.85 17.02
C ASN A 59 -21.69 3.45 17.62
N GLY A 60 -22.54 2.53 17.13
CA GLY A 60 -22.53 1.08 17.37
C GLY A 60 -21.27 0.30 16.94
N ASN A 61 -20.13 0.97 16.72
CA ASN A 61 -18.80 0.35 16.50
C ASN A 61 -17.89 0.47 17.73
N GLY A 62 -18.33 1.11 18.82
CA GLY A 62 -17.53 1.23 20.04
C GLY A 62 -16.24 2.05 19.87
N MET A 63 -16.18 2.99 18.91
CA MET A 63 -15.10 3.98 18.82
C MET A 63 -15.55 5.32 19.43
N PRO A 64 -14.69 6.01 20.19
CA PRO A 64 -14.98 7.34 20.70
C PRO A 64 -15.18 8.34 19.55
N PRO A 65 -15.97 9.40 19.75
CA PRO A 65 -16.18 10.41 18.71
C PRO A 65 -14.88 11.19 18.43
N PRO A 66 -14.54 11.49 17.16
CA PRO A 66 -13.32 12.23 16.81
C PRO A 66 -13.20 13.61 17.47
N GLY A 67 -14.33 14.24 17.80
CA GLY A 67 -14.38 15.56 18.44
C GLY A 67 -13.76 15.61 19.84
N ASP A 68 -13.55 14.46 20.48
CA ASP A 68 -12.95 14.41 21.82
C ASP A 68 -11.43 14.63 21.79
N ALA A 69 -10.77 14.37 20.65
CA ALA A 69 -9.31 14.48 20.49
C ALA A 69 -8.88 15.35 19.29
N MET A 70 -9.75 15.57 18.31
CA MET A 70 -9.44 16.31 17.09
C MET A 70 -10.28 17.58 16.97
N SER A 71 -9.64 18.65 16.50
CA SER A 71 -10.34 19.87 16.15
C SER A 71 -11.24 19.66 14.92
N THR A 72 -12.34 20.41 14.83
CA THR A 72 -13.19 20.44 13.62
C THR A 72 -12.39 20.75 12.35
N ARG A 73 -11.34 21.58 12.48
CA ARG A 73 -10.45 21.92 11.36
C ARG A 73 -9.62 20.72 10.90
N ALA A 74 -9.08 19.92 11.82
CA ALA A 74 -8.36 18.69 11.47
C ALA A 74 -9.31 17.66 10.87
N ILE A 75 -10.46 17.42 11.51
CA ILE A 75 -11.50 16.49 11.03
C ILE A 75 -11.88 16.81 9.57
N ASN A 76 -12.18 18.08 9.28
CA ASN A 76 -12.55 18.52 7.92
C ASN A 76 -11.43 18.35 6.88
N ARG A 77 -10.16 18.22 7.29
CA ARG A 77 -9.04 17.89 6.39
C ARG A 77 -8.86 16.39 6.21
N PHE A 78 -9.09 15.59 7.26
CA PHE A 78 -8.95 14.15 7.19
C PHE A 78 -10.12 13.44 6.51
N ILE A 79 -11.35 13.95 6.60
CA ILE A 79 -12.51 13.35 5.92
C ILE A 79 -12.29 13.16 4.41
N PRO A 80 -11.91 14.19 3.62
CA PRO A 80 -11.69 14.01 2.19
C PRO A 80 -10.54 13.05 1.89
N PHE A 81 -9.45 13.12 2.66
CA PHE A 81 -8.31 12.21 2.53
C PHE A 81 -8.70 10.75 2.84
N SER A 82 -9.43 10.52 3.93
CA SER A 82 -9.99 9.23 4.32
C SER A 82 -10.88 8.65 3.23
N SER A 83 -11.71 9.48 2.60
CA SER A 83 -12.56 9.08 1.48
C SER A 83 -11.74 8.60 0.27
N GLN A 84 -10.68 9.35 -0.09
CA GLN A 84 -9.74 8.94 -1.14
C GLN A 84 -9.07 7.60 -0.80
N MET A 85 -8.53 7.47 0.41
CA MET A 85 -7.88 6.23 0.86
C MET A 85 -8.83 5.04 0.88
N ARG A 86 -10.11 5.24 1.21
CA ARG A 86 -11.12 4.18 1.12
C ARG A 86 -11.36 3.76 -0.32
N ASN A 87 -11.46 4.72 -1.23
CA ASN A 87 -11.63 4.41 -2.65
C ASN A 87 -10.44 3.57 -3.15
N LEU A 88 -9.21 4.02 -2.87
CA LEU A 88 -7.99 3.29 -3.22
C LEU A 88 -7.96 1.88 -2.61
N ARG A 89 -8.28 1.72 -1.33
CA ARG A 89 -8.37 0.40 -0.68
C ARG A 89 -9.42 -0.50 -1.35
N SER A 90 -10.51 0.08 -1.83
CA SER A 90 -11.58 -0.67 -2.49
C SER A 90 -11.19 -1.07 -3.92
N SER A 91 -10.51 -0.19 -4.65
CA SER A 91 -9.94 -0.47 -5.97
C SER A 91 -8.84 -1.51 -5.91
N ALA A 92 -7.96 -1.47 -4.89
CA ALA A 92 -6.89 -2.45 -4.72
C ALA A 92 -7.39 -3.89 -4.53
N LYS A 93 -8.66 -4.08 -4.11
CA LYS A 93 -9.29 -5.40 -3.99
C LYS A 93 -9.92 -5.91 -5.27
N ARG A 94 -10.11 -5.06 -6.29
CA ARG A 94 -10.92 -5.36 -7.49
C ARG A 94 -10.14 -5.22 -8.79
N GLU A 95 -9.20 -4.30 -8.84
CA GLU A 95 -8.48 -3.92 -10.06
C GLU A 95 -7.17 -4.70 -10.19
N THR A 96 -6.67 -4.81 -11.43
CA THR A 96 -5.30 -5.25 -11.70
C THR A 96 -4.31 -4.21 -11.17
N VAL A 97 -3.02 -4.55 -11.08
CA VAL A 97 -1.99 -3.60 -10.61
C VAL A 97 -1.94 -2.35 -11.51
N SER A 98 -1.96 -2.53 -12.83
CA SER A 98 -2.02 -1.42 -13.79
C SER A 98 -3.28 -0.57 -13.64
N GLY A 99 -4.44 -1.21 -13.46
CA GLY A 99 -5.70 -0.51 -13.20
C GLY A 99 -5.64 0.31 -11.91
N LEU A 100 -5.11 -0.28 -10.84
CA LEU A 100 -4.95 0.39 -9.55
C LEU A 100 -3.98 1.58 -9.64
N LEU A 101 -2.85 1.44 -10.33
CA LEU A 101 -1.90 2.54 -10.54
C LEU A 101 -2.55 3.70 -11.29
N SER A 102 -3.35 3.41 -12.31
CA SER A 102 -4.14 4.42 -13.02
C SER A 102 -5.13 5.12 -12.08
N THR A 103 -5.85 4.35 -11.26
CA THR A 103 -6.76 4.88 -10.25
C THR A 103 -6.04 5.75 -9.21
N ILE A 104 -4.82 5.38 -8.78
CA ILE A 104 -3.99 6.17 -7.86
C ILE A 104 -3.59 7.50 -8.50
N ILE A 105 -3.11 7.46 -9.75
CA ILE A 105 -2.70 8.64 -10.51
C ILE A 105 -3.85 9.66 -10.57
N ASP A 106 -5.05 9.19 -10.92
CA ASP A 106 -6.22 10.04 -11.07
C ASP A 106 -6.76 10.52 -9.71
N THR A 107 -6.86 9.63 -8.72
CA THR A 107 -7.43 9.93 -7.40
C THR A 107 -6.58 10.96 -6.63
N LEU A 108 -5.26 10.89 -6.79
CA LEU A 108 -4.30 11.78 -6.12
C LEU A 108 -3.85 12.95 -7.00
N ASP A 109 -4.39 13.08 -8.23
CA ASP A 109 -4.05 14.12 -9.19
C ASP A 109 -2.52 14.26 -9.38
N LEU A 110 -1.84 13.11 -9.52
CA LEU A 110 -0.38 13.06 -9.49
C LEU A 110 0.27 13.84 -10.64
N LYS A 111 -0.37 13.88 -11.80
CA LYS A 111 0.14 14.63 -12.95
C LYS A 111 0.23 16.13 -12.64
N THR A 112 -0.85 16.72 -12.14
CA THR A 112 -0.88 18.13 -11.72
C THR A 112 0.10 18.37 -10.58
N HIS A 113 0.20 17.42 -9.65
CA HIS A 113 1.18 17.51 -8.59
C HIS A 113 2.62 17.55 -9.13
N PHE A 114 3.01 16.61 -10.00
CA PHE A 114 4.35 16.56 -10.59
C PHE A 114 4.67 17.82 -11.39
N ASP A 115 3.72 18.36 -12.15
CA ASP A 115 3.89 19.64 -12.84
C ASP A 115 4.18 20.77 -11.84
N SER A 116 3.39 20.85 -10.76
CA SER A 116 3.55 21.90 -9.74
C SER A 116 4.88 21.87 -8.97
N ILE A 117 5.49 20.68 -8.79
CA ILE A 117 6.75 20.51 -8.05
C ILE A 117 7.98 20.44 -8.94
N SER A 118 7.81 20.48 -10.26
CA SER A 118 8.92 20.46 -11.21
C SER A 118 9.37 21.88 -11.52
N LYS A 119 10.68 22.11 -11.54
CA LYS A 119 11.24 23.44 -11.79
C LYS A 119 11.34 23.76 -13.28
N THR A 120 11.33 22.73 -14.11
CA THR A 120 11.49 22.81 -15.56
C THR A 120 10.58 21.80 -16.25
N SER A 121 10.25 22.04 -17.53
CA SER A 121 9.49 21.09 -18.37
C SER A 121 10.20 19.74 -18.47
N GLY A 122 11.53 19.75 -18.64
CA GLY A 122 12.31 18.51 -18.71
C GLY A 122 12.22 17.69 -17.42
N GLU A 123 12.33 18.33 -16.24
CA GLU A 123 12.16 17.62 -14.96
C GLU A 123 10.76 17.02 -14.79
N PHE A 124 9.72 17.72 -15.28
CA PHE A 124 8.37 17.19 -15.29
C PHE A 124 8.24 15.99 -16.22
N GLU A 125 8.72 16.12 -17.46
CA GLU A 125 8.70 15.07 -18.49
C GLU A 125 9.44 13.81 -18.03
N ASP A 126 10.60 13.96 -17.40
CA ASP A 126 11.38 12.85 -16.84
C ASP A 126 10.61 12.13 -15.72
N ARG A 127 10.06 12.88 -14.75
CA ARG A 127 9.27 12.31 -13.64
C ARG A 127 8.03 11.60 -14.14
N TRP A 128 7.31 12.24 -15.07
CA TRP A 128 6.10 11.69 -15.63
C TRP A 128 6.40 10.47 -16.52
N GLY A 129 7.50 10.51 -17.26
CA GLY A 129 8.03 9.38 -18.03
C GLY A 129 8.23 8.15 -17.15
N ASN A 130 8.90 8.30 -16.00
CA ASN A 130 9.10 7.20 -15.05
C ASN A 130 7.79 6.62 -14.51
N VAL A 131 6.78 7.46 -14.26
CA VAL A 131 5.46 7.00 -13.81
C VAL A 131 4.75 6.21 -14.90
N MET A 132 4.79 6.70 -16.14
CA MET A 132 4.20 5.99 -17.28
C MET A 132 4.94 4.68 -17.59
N GLU A 133 6.26 4.64 -17.41
CA GLU A 133 7.04 3.42 -17.53
C GLU A 133 6.63 2.39 -16.47
N LEU A 134 6.42 2.82 -15.21
CA LEU A 134 5.89 1.94 -14.15
C LEU A 134 4.51 1.37 -14.52
N CYS A 135 3.61 2.19 -15.06
CA CYS A 135 2.31 1.72 -15.54
C CYS A 135 2.47 0.65 -16.64
N GLN A 136 3.32 0.90 -17.64
CA GLN A 136 3.58 -0.07 -18.71
C GLN A 136 4.21 -1.36 -18.18
N ALA A 137 5.16 -1.27 -17.25
CA ALA A 137 5.77 -2.43 -16.62
C ALA A 137 4.74 -3.27 -15.85
N SER A 138 3.81 -2.61 -15.13
CA SER A 138 2.73 -3.30 -14.41
C SER A 138 1.69 -3.95 -15.33
N GLU A 139 1.51 -3.41 -16.54
CA GLU A 139 0.64 -3.98 -17.56
C GLU A 139 1.26 -5.26 -18.12
N ARG A 140 2.55 -5.23 -18.46
CA ARG A 140 3.32 -6.44 -18.86
C ARG A 140 3.30 -7.50 -17.76
N TYR A 141 3.47 -7.11 -16.51
CA TYR A 141 3.36 -8.03 -15.37
C TYR A 141 1.97 -8.69 -15.27
N SER A 142 0.91 -7.97 -15.65
CA SER A 142 -0.44 -8.55 -15.66
C SER A 142 -0.61 -9.60 -16.76
N ASP A 143 0.11 -9.47 -17.87
CA ASP A 143 0.11 -10.42 -18.99
C ASP A 143 1.03 -11.63 -18.74
N ASP A 144 2.24 -11.39 -18.23
CA ASP A 144 3.28 -12.41 -18.02
C ASP A 144 3.09 -13.19 -16.69
N GLY A 145 2.37 -12.60 -15.73
CA GLY A 145 2.07 -13.19 -14.43
C GLY A 145 3.20 -13.01 -13.39
N PRO A 146 2.94 -13.37 -12.12
CA PRO A 146 3.94 -13.31 -11.05
C PRO A 146 5.13 -14.22 -11.35
N ALA A 147 6.35 -13.66 -11.27
CA ALA A 147 7.58 -14.40 -11.51
C ALA A 147 7.83 -15.44 -10.41
N ALA A 148 7.50 -15.12 -9.15
CA ALA A 148 7.65 -16.03 -8.02
C ALA A 148 6.74 -17.28 -8.10
N ALA A 149 5.56 -17.18 -8.73
CA ALA A 149 4.68 -18.34 -8.89
C ALA A 149 5.26 -19.40 -9.85
N VAL A 150 6.17 -19.01 -10.74
CA VAL A 150 6.87 -19.92 -11.66
C VAL A 150 8.01 -20.66 -10.95
N ILE A 151 8.59 -20.07 -9.90
CA ILE A 151 9.70 -20.67 -9.14
C ILE A 151 9.16 -21.77 -8.21
N SER A 152 8.07 -21.53 -7.48
CA SER A 152 7.46 -22.55 -6.61
C SER A 152 6.91 -23.76 -7.38
N ASN A 153 6.52 -23.61 -8.64
CA ASN A 153 6.03 -24.72 -9.45
C ASN A 153 7.14 -25.55 -10.12
N ASN A 154 8.39 -25.05 -10.13
CA ASN A 154 9.51 -25.74 -10.78
C ASN A 154 10.42 -26.49 -9.80
N GLU A 155 10.34 -26.24 -8.49
CA GLU A 155 11.12 -27.00 -7.49
C GLU A 155 10.41 -28.26 -6.98
N ASP A 156 9.10 -28.43 -7.22
CA ASP A 156 8.32 -29.58 -6.72
C ASP A 156 7.95 -30.63 -7.79
N ALA A 157 8.35 -30.45 -9.05
CA ALA A 157 7.97 -31.36 -10.14
C ALA A 157 8.95 -32.54 -10.38
N SER A 158 9.99 -32.72 -9.55
CA SER A 158 10.97 -33.81 -9.77
C SER A 158 11.19 -34.80 -8.63
N ASN A 159 10.53 -34.70 -7.47
CA ASN A 159 10.71 -35.68 -6.38
C ASN A 159 9.40 -36.03 -5.63
N ALA A 160 8.36 -36.43 -6.35
CA ALA A 160 7.19 -37.09 -5.77
C ALA A 160 7.30 -38.62 -5.91
N ALA A 161 8.27 -39.21 -5.21
CA ALA A 161 8.26 -40.62 -4.85
C ALA A 161 8.92 -40.76 -3.46
N ASP A 162 8.10 -41.15 -2.50
CA ASP A 162 8.45 -41.61 -1.14
C ASP A 162 9.12 -40.60 -0.21
N MET A 163 8.35 -39.96 0.68
CA MET A 163 8.55 -40.10 2.15
C MET A 163 7.41 -39.44 2.94
N GLU A 164 6.59 -40.25 3.61
CA GLU A 164 5.79 -39.82 4.76
C GLU A 164 6.72 -39.37 5.89
N GLY A 165 6.49 -38.19 6.48
CA GLY A 165 7.17 -37.83 7.73
C GLY A 165 7.24 -36.34 8.00
N SER A 166 6.21 -35.83 8.69
CA SER A 166 6.32 -34.85 9.78
C SER A 166 7.31 -33.69 9.64
N THR A 167 6.82 -32.46 9.38
CA THR A 167 7.40 -31.28 10.03
C THR A 167 6.47 -30.07 9.97
N GLU A 168 6.13 -29.60 11.18
CA GLU A 168 6.02 -28.21 11.60
C GLU A 168 5.00 -27.29 10.92
N ASN A 169 3.98 -26.96 11.72
CA ASN A 169 3.19 -25.75 11.64
C ASN A 169 4.11 -24.52 11.68
N VAL A 170 4.67 -24.14 10.52
CA VAL A 170 5.15 -22.78 10.33
C VAL A 170 3.90 -21.93 10.17
N ASP A 171 3.75 -21.02 11.13
CA ASP A 171 2.77 -19.94 11.16
C ASP A 171 2.80 -19.22 9.81
N LYS A 172 1.95 -19.70 8.89
CA LYS A 172 1.75 -19.11 7.56
C LYS A 172 0.98 -17.83 7.83
N SER A 173 1.70 -16.82 8.33
CA SER A 173 1.29 -15.43 8.37
C SER A 173 0.48 -15.20 7.13
N THR A 174 -0.76 -14.77 7.32
CA THR A 174 -1.80 -14.60 6.33
C THR A 174 -1.35 -13.58 5.27
N ILE A 175 -0.39 -13.95 4.42
CA ILE A 175 -0.02 -13.22 3.22
C ILE A 175 -1.26 -13.35 2.35
N ILE A 176 -2.07 -12.30 2.36
CA ILE A 176 -3.18 -12.19 1.44
C ILE A 176 -2.52 -12.07 0.07
N GLU A 177 -2.43 -13.20 -0.63
CA GLU A 177 -1.96 -13.30 -2.02
C GLU A 177 -2.90 -12.46 -2.90
N THR A 178 -2.65 -11.16 -2.94
CA THR A 178 -3.33 -10.21 -3.82
C THR A 178 -2.43 -9.95 -5.02
N PRO A 179 -2.99 -9.63 -6.20
CA PRO A 179 -2.19 -9.25 -7.36
C PRO A 179 -1.20 -8.12 -7.05
N LEU A 180 -1.61 -7.16 -6.20
CA LEU A 180 -0.74 -6.11 -5.70
C LEU A 180 0.34 -6.63 -4.75
N GLY A 181 -0.02 -7.51 -3.80
CA GLY A 181 0.94 -8.12 -2.87
C GLY A 181 2.04 -8.88 -3.61
N ASN A 182 1.66 -9.77 -4.52
CA ASN A 182 2.60 -10.54 -5.33
C ASN A 182 3.51 -9.63 -6.17
N PHE A 183 2.94 -8.57 -6.77
CA PHE A 183 3.72 -7.59 -7.51
C PHE A 183 4.74 -6.86 -6.63
N LEU A 184 4.35 -6.44 -5.42
CA LEU A 184 5.25 -5.78 -4.49
C LEU A 184 6.34 -6.72 -3.97
N ASP A 185 6.00 -7.98 -3.72
CA ASP A 185 6.98 -9.01 -3.33
C ASP A 185 8.00 -9.26 -4.45
N ASP A 186 7.55 -9.43 -5.70
CA ASP A 186 8.43 -9.61 -6.86
C ASP A 186 9.34 -8.38 -7.08
N VAL A 187 8.80 -7.16 -6.97
CA VAL A 187 9.59 -5.92 -7.07
C VAL A 187 10.62 -5.82 -5.93
N ALA A 188 10.25 -6.19 -4.71
CA ALA A 188 11.16 -6.18 -3.57
C ALA A 188 12.33 -7.16 -3.76
N LEU A 189 12.09 -8.34 -4.34
CA LEU A 189 13.14 -9.31 -4.66
C LEU A 189 14.13 -8.78 -5.72
N LEU A 190 13.65 -8.01 -6.71
CA LEU A 190 14.51 -7.40 -7.72
C LEU A 190 15.41 -6.32 -7.13
N THR A 191 14.94 -5.57 -6.12
CA THR A 191 15.74 -4.53 -5.48
C THR A 191 16.95 -5.06 -4.70
N ASP A 192 16.89 -6.30 -4.20
CA ASP A 192 18.02 -6.94 -3.51
C ASP A 192 19.11 -7.46 -4.47
N MET A 193 18.77 -7.71 -5.74
CA MET A 193 19.75 -8.17 -6.74
C MET A 193 20.52 -7.01 -7.40
N GLY A 194 20.00 -5.78 -7.33
CA GLY A 194 20.57 -4.60 -8.00
C GLY A 194 21.85 -4.04 -7.39
N ASP A 195 22.18 -4.39 -6.14
CA ASP A 195 23.37 -3.87 -5.43
C ASP A 195 24.61 -4.79 -5.52
N ASN A 196 24.49 -5.99 -6.09
CA ASN A 196 25.62 -6.90 -6.30
C ASN A 196 26.23 -6.74 -7.71
N SER A 197 26.75 -5.55 -8.01
CA SER A 197 27.53 -5.30 -9.24
C SER A 197 28.97 -5.80 -9.13
N ASP A 198 29.17 -7.05 -8.68
CA ASP A 198 30.50 -7.67 -8.55
C ASP A 198 30.49 -9.21 -8.73
N LEU A 199 29.77 -9.74 -9.74
CA LEU A 199 29.98 -11.12 -10.19
C LEU A 199 30.05 -11.21 -11.71
N ASN A 200 31.28 -11.07 -12.21
CA ASN A 200 31.72 -11.59 -13.50
C ASN A 200 31.35 -13.08 -13.64
N ASN A 201 30.80 -13.43 -14.80
CA ASN A 201 30.58 -14.78 -15.35
C ASN A 201 29.53 -15.67 -14.66
N SER A 202 28.26 -15.47 -15.01
CA SER A 202 27.31 -16.55 -15.38
C SER A 202 26.12 -15.95 -16.17
N PRO A 203 25.45 -16.70 -17.06
CA PRO A 203 24.58 -16.13 -18.10
C PRO A 203 23.22 -15.74 -17.50
N ALA A 204 23.18 -14.56 -16.88
CA ALA A 204 21.94 -13.90 -16.54
C ALA A 204 21.15 -13.63 -17.83
N LEU A 205 19.86 -13.98 -17.81
CA LEU A 205 18.90 -13.74 -18.89
C LEU A 205 19.02 -12.28 -19.36
N VAL A 206 19.67 -12.09 -20.50
CA VAL A 206 19.52 -10.90 -21.33
C VAL A 206 18.19 -11.08 -22.05
N THR A 207 17.09 -10.66 -21.43
CA THR A 207 15.87 -10.37 -22.18
C THR A 207 16.07 -9.04 -22.89
N ASN A 208 16.42 -9.13 -24.17
CA ASN A 208 16.56 -8.02 -25.09
C ASN A 208 15.31 -7.12 -25.05
N LEU A 209 15.44 -5.93 -24.47
CA LEU A 209 14.49 -4.84 -24.63
C LEU A 209 14.91 -3.98 -25.84
N MET A 210 14.93 -4.55 -27.04
CA MET A 210 14.98 -3.83 -28.32
C MET A 210 14.53 -4.74 -29.46
N THR A 211 13.29 -4.54 -29.93
CA THR A 211 12.90 -4.33 -31.34
C THR A 211 11.43 -3.95 -31.39
#